data_AF-A0A7X7N7L5-F1
#
_entry.id   AF-A0A7X7N7L5-F1
#
_cell.length_a   1.000
_cell.length_b   1.000
_cell.length_c   1.000
_cell.angle_alpha   90.00
_cell.angle_beta   90.00
_cell.angle_gamma   90.00
#
_symmetry.space_group_name_H-M   'P 1'
#
loop_
_entity.id
_entity.type
_entity.pdbx_description
1 polymer ?
#
loop_
_entity_poly.entity_id
_entity_poly.type
_entity_poly.pdbx_seq_one_letter_code
_entity_poly.pdbx_strand_id
1 'polypeptide(L)'
;MKPNPITVTFWKYDLGDGWEAWAGKTEVDNDLVSFRLAHPEDFWFHINGLPGSHVILKFTGDTEDKPEPTRQLKDAAAIAAYHSKARNAGNVAVTCTKAKFVSKPKGAKPGSVQVRQTNNLKAKPAIPKPPTDAKIILEYD
;
A
#
# COMPACT_ATOMS: atom_id res chain seq x y z
N MET A 1 4.58 2.31 32.93
CA MET A 1 5.48 2.45 31.76
C MET A 1 4.65 3.01 30.61
N LYS A 2 5.09 4.07 29.94
CA LYS A 2 4.49 4.45 28.65
C LYS A 2 4.86 3.36 27.63
N PRO A 3 3.93 2.95 26.74
CA PRO A 3 4.25 1.99 25.70
C PRO A 3 5.36 2.54 24.78
N ASN A 4 6.22 1.65 24.27
CA ASN A 4 7.28 2.04 23.33
C ASN A 4 6.67 2.49 22.00
N PRO A 5 7.20 3.54 21.36
CA PRO A 5 6.68 4.03 20.09
C PRO A 5 6.78 2.97 18.99
N ILE A 6 5.79 2.93 18.10
CA ILE A 6 5.79 2.01 16.95
C ILE A 6 6.56 2.66 15.81
N THR A 7 7.62 1.99 15.35
CA THR A 7 8.29 2.33 14.09
C THR A 7 7.61 1.60 12.94
N VAL A 8 7.18 2.36 11.92
CA VAL A 8 6.71 1.82 10.65
C VAL A 8 7.74 2.10 9.57
N THR A 9 8.15 1.09 8.80
CA THR A 9 9.08 1.27 7.68
C THR A 9 8.46 0.87 6.35
N PHE A 10 8.68 1.67 5.32
CA PHE A 10 8.08 1.43 3.99
C PHE A 10 8.95 2.01 2.89
N TRP A 11 8.78 1.51 1.66
CA TRP A 11 9.27 2.18 0.48
C TRP A 11 8.27 3.25 0.06
N LYS A 12 8.77 4.47 -0.15
CA LYS A 12 7.97 5.60 -0.60
C LYS A 12 8.28 5.93 -2.05
N TYR A 13 7.23 6.02 -2.87
CA TYR A 13 7.30 6.39 -4.28
C TYR A 13 6.57 7.71 -4.49
N ASP A 14 7.24 8.69 -5.09
CA ASP A 14 6.60 9.88 -5.62
C ASP A 14 6.05 9.59 -7.03
N LEU A 15 4.72 9.61 -7.18
CA LEU A 15 4.05 9.34 -8.44
C LEU A 15 3.68 10.61 -9.22
N GLY A 16 3.99 11.79 -8.67
CA GLY A 16 3.64 13.11 -9.22
C GLY A 16 2.27 13.60 -8.76
N ASP A 17 2.02 14.90 -8.94
CA ASP A 17 0.73 15.56 -8.68
C ASP A 17 0.22 15.36 -7.24
N GLY A 18 1.14 15.34 -6.26
CA GLY A 18 0.80 15.14 -4.85
C GLY A 18 0.40 13.70 -4.49
N TRP A 19 0.57 12.74 -5.39
CA TRP A 19 0.29 11.33 -5.13
C TRP A 19 1.55 10.56 -4.76
N GLU A 20 1.45 9.78 -3.68
CA GLU A 20 2.51 8.88 -3.23
C GLU A 20 2.00 7.44 -3.13
N ALA A 21 2.88 6.47 -3.40
CA ALA A 21 2.65 5.07 -3.07
C ALA A 21 3.59 4.60 -1.95
N TRP A 22 3.03 3.98 -0.91
CA TRP A 22 3.76 3.48 0.25
C TRP A 22 3.65 1.96 0.30
N ALA A 23 4.78 1.25 0.18
CA ALA A 23 4.83 -0.21 0.16
C ALA A 23 5.52 -0.75 1.43
N GLY A 24 4.81 -1.59 2.20
CA GLY A 24 5.36 -2.23 3.39
C GLY A 24 6.54 -3.17 3.05
N LYS A 25 7.60 -3.17 3.88
CA LYS A 25 8.81 -3.98 3.63
C LYS A 25 8.73 -5.39 4.21
N THR A 26 7.95 -5.55 5.26
CA THR A 26 7.73 -6.82 5.98
C THR A 26 6.24 -7.06 6.22
N GLU A 27 5.88 -8.25 6.70
CA GLU A 27 4.50 -8.56 7.11
C GLU A 27 3.98 -7.66 8.25
N VAL A 28 4.88 -7.22 9.15
CA VAL A 28 4.54 -6.27 10.22
C VAL A 28 4.35 -4.88 9.63
N ASP A 29 5.25 -4.43 8.75
CA ASP A 29 5.08 -3.14 8.08
C ASP A 29 3.82 -3.12 7.21
N ASN A 30 3.46 -4.24 6.56
CA ASN A 30 2.24 -4.40 5.78
C ASN A 30 0.99 -4.10 6.62
N ASP A 31 0.93 -4.62 7.85
CA ASP A 31 -0.15 -4.30 8.78
C ASP A 31 -0.15 -2.82 9.14
N LEU A 32 1.02 -2.27 9.47
CA LEU A 32 1.15 -0.90 9.93
C LEU A 32 0.78 0.09 8.82
N VAL A 33 1.24 -0.10 7.58
CA VAL A 33 0.85 0.75 6.45
C VAL A 33 -0.65 0.64 6.16
N SER A 34 -1.24 -0.56 6.28
CA SER A 34 -2.66 -0.79 5.95
C SER A 34 -3.63 -0.29 7.02
N PHE A 35 -3.26 -0.42 8.29
CA PHE A 35 -4.20 -0.24 9.41
C PHE A 35 -3.83 0.92 10.35
N ARG A 36 -2.61 1.46 10.26
CA ARG A 36 -2.18 2.62 11.07
C ARG A 36 -1.90 3.85 10.24
N LEU A 37 -1.39 3.70 9.01
CA LEU A 37 -1.01 4.83 8.17
C LEU A 37 -1.99 5.16 7.03
N ALA A 38 -2.79 4.20 6.59
CA ALA A 38 -3.77 4.43 5.53
C ALA A 38 -4.99 5.21 6.06
N HIS A 39 -5.39 6.24 5.32
CA HIS A 39 -6.68 6.88 5.53
C HIS A 39 -7.79 6.00 4.91
N PRO A 40 -9.02 5.96 5.45
CA PRO A 40 -10.13 5.16 4.90
C PRO A 40 -10.38 5.31 3.39
N GLU A 41 -10.12 6.50 2.84
CA GLU A 41 -10.30 6.83 1.41
C GLU A 41 -9.05 6.66 0.55
N ASP A 42 -7.91 6.27 1.14
CA ASP A 42 -6.72 5.87 0.38
C ASP A 42 -6.99 4.55 -0.37
N PHE A 43 -6.29 4.33 -1.48
CA PHE A 43 -6.38 3.06 -2.20
C PHE A 43 -5.35 2.07 -1.66
N TRP A 44 -5.78 0.83 -1.48
CA TRP A 44 -4.98 -0.29 -1.03
C TRP A 44 -4.82 -1.31 -2.15
N PHE A 45 -3.61 -1.85 -2.29
CA PHE A 45 -3.26 -2.82 -3.31
C PHE A 45 -2.49 -4.01 -2.74
N HIS A 46 -2.72 -5.17 -3.35
CA HIS A 46 -1.92 -6.38 -3.11
C HIS A 46 -2.04 -7.32 -4.31
N ILE A 47 -0.98 -8.08 -4.59
CA ILE A 47 -0.97 -9.10 -5.63
C ILE A 47 -2.03 -10.18 -5.34
N ASN A 48 -2.80 -10.60 -6.35
CA ASN A 48 -3.83 -11.63 -6.11
C ASN A 48 -3.19 -13.03 -6.03
N GLY A 49 -3.53 -13.79 -4.97
CA GLY A 49 -3.16 -15.20 -4.82
C GLY A 49 -1.69 -15.49 -4.51
N LEU A 50 -0.84 -14.46 -4.34
CA LEU A 50 0.59 -14.61 -4.08
C LEU A 50 1.02 -13.73 -2.90
N PRO A 51 2.10 -14.06 -2.19
CA PRO A 51 2.67 -13.17 -1.17
C PRO A 51 3.29 -11.90 -1.80
N GLY A 52 3.04 -10.75 -1.18
CA GLY A 52 3.67 -9.48 -1.52
C GLY A 52 3.44 -8.38 -0.50
N SER A 53 3.95 -7.20 -0.81
CA SER A 53 3.74 -5.99 -0.01
C SER A 53 2.29 -5.50 -0.12
N HIS A 54 1.79 -4.97 0.99
CA HIS A 54 0.62 -4.09 0.95
C HIS A 54 1.09 -2.71 0.46
N VAL A 55 0.42 -2.18 -0.55
CA VAL A 55 0.74 -0.86 -1.12
C VAL A 55 -0.43 0.07 -0.92
N ILE A 56 -0.16 1.28 -0.41
CA ILE A 56 -1.15 2.33 -0.22
C ILE A 56 -0.87 3.44 -1.22
N LEU A 57 -1.83 3.77 -2.08
CA LEU A 57 -1.80 5.02 -2.86
C LEU A 57 -2.57 6.08 -2.09
N LYS A 58 -1.86 7.15 -1.74
CA LYS A 58 -2.37 8.24 -0.94
C LYS A 58 -2.05 9.58 -1.57
N PHE A 59 -2.87 10.57 -1.26
CA PHE A 59 -2.67 11.94 -1.72
C PHE A 59 -2.21 12.80 -0.55
N THR A 60 -1.12 13.55 -0.75
CA THR A 60 -0.46 14.38 0.27
C THR A 60 -0.53 15.87 -0.04
N GLY A 61 -1.18 16.26 -1.14
CA GLY A 61 -1.44 17.67 -1.50
C GLY A 61 -2.72 18.21 -0.84
N ASP A 62 -3.13 19.40 -1.27
CA ASP A 62 -4.39 20.02 -0.85
C ASP A 62 -5.58 19.30 -1.47
N THR A 63 -6.53 18.88 -0.63
CA THR A 63 -7.70 18.09 -1.04
C THR A 63 -8.69 18.87 -1.91
N GLU A 64 -8.70 20.20 -1.86
CA GLU A 64 -9.63 21.02 -2.65
C GLU A 64 -9.38 20.86 -4.17
N ASP A 65 -8.12 20.68 -4.57
CA ASP A 65 -7.68 20.54 -5.96
C ASP A 65 -7.19 19.13 -6.30
N LYS A 66 -7.67 18.11 -5.57
CA LYS A 66 -7.18 16.73 -5.71
C LYS A 66 -7.45 16.18 -7.13
N PRO A 67 -6.41 15.88 -7.93
CA PRO A 67 -6.59 15.35 -9.27
C PRO A 67 -6.94 13.86 -9.24
N GLU A 68 -7.68 13.39 -10.25
CA GLU A 68 -8.03 11.98 -10.41
C GLU A 68 -6.78 11.09 -10.62
N PRO A 69 -6.57 10.03 -9.81
CA PRO A 69 -5.33 9.24 -9.82
C PRO A 69 -5.25 8.20 -10.95
N THR A 70 -5.72 8.49 -12.16
CA THR A 70 -5.87 7.46 -13.22
C THR A 70 -4.55 6.77 -13.57
N ARG A 71 -3.47 7.54 -13.71
CA ARG A 71 -2.13 6.99 -13.98
C ARG A 71 -1.56 6.35 -12.72
N GLN A 72 -1.72 7.00 -11.58
CA GLN A 72 -1.15 6.61 -10.30
C GLN A 72 -1.73 5.30 -9.77
N LEU A 73 -3.00 4.99 -10.06
CA LEU A 73 -3.61 3.68 -9.80
C LEU A 73 -2.86 2.55 -10.53
N LYS A 74 -2.46 2.78 -11.79
CA LYS A 74 -1.71 1.79 -12.58
C LYS A 74 -0.28 1.65 -12.06
N ASP A 75 0.37 2.77 -11.74
CA ASP A 75 1.72 2.79 -11.17
C ASP A 75 1.76 2.06 -9.82
N ALA A 76 0.79 2.30 -8.93
CA ALA A 76 0.67 1.62 -7.64
C ALA A 76 0.42 0.10 -7.80
N ALA A 77 -0.41 -0.30 -8.76
CA ALA A 77 -0.62 -1.72 -9.06
C ALA A 77 0.66 -2.40 -9.58
N ALA A 78 1.42 -1.72 -10.44
CA ALA A 78 2.71 -2.21 -10.93
C ALA A 78 3.75 -2.36 -9.80
N ILE A 79 3.77 -1.41 -8.85
CA ILE A 79 4.61 -1.45 -7.65
C ILE A 79 4.22 -2.63 -6.76
N ALA A 80 2.92 -2.86 -6.51
CA ALA A 80 2.44 -4.01 -5.73
C ALA A 80 2.83 -5.35 -6.39
N ALA A 81 2.73 -5.45 -7.71
CA ALA A 81 3.19 -6.61 -8.46
C ALA A 81 4.72 -6.79 -8.38
N TYR A 82 5.49 -5.70 -8.43
CA TYR A 82 6.95 -5.74 -8.30
C TYR A 82 7.41 -6.21 -6.91
N HIS A 83 6.79 -5.69 -5.84
CA HIS A 83 7.10 -6.11 -4.46
C HIS A 83 6.35 -7.37 -4.05
N SER A 84 6.38 -8.38 -4.92
CA SER A 84 5.72 -9.65 -4.68
C SER A 84 6.54 -10.82 -5.23
N LYS A 85 6.05 -12.04 -4.97
CA LYS A 85 6.57 -13.24 -5.63
C LYS A 85 6.34 -13.24 -7.15
N ALA A 86 5.53 -12.34 -7.68
CA ALA A 86 5.27 -12.19 -9.11
C ALA A 86 6.20 -11.20 -9.82
N ARG A 87 7.28 -10.72 -9.20
CA ARG A 87 8.15 -9.65 -9.74
C ARG A 87 8.70 -9.85 -11.15
N ASN A 88 8.85 -11.11 -11.59
CA ASN A 88 9.36 -11.48 -12.92
C ASN A 88 8.26 -12.02 -13.85
N ALA A 89 6.99 -11.93 -13.44
CA ALA A 89 5.86 -12.36 -14.25
C ALA A 89 5.53 -11.34 -15.33
N GLY A 90 4.66 -11.75 -16.28
CA GLY A 90 4.07 -10.86 -17.27
C GLY A 90 2.96 -10.00 -16.66
N ASN A 91 1.80 -9.94 -17.31
CA ASN A 91 0.63 -9.28 -16.74
C ASN A 91 0.03 -10.13 -15.62
N VAL A 92 -0.14 -9.53 -14.45
CA VAL A 92 -0.71 -10.17 -13.26
C VAL A 92 -1.92 -9.41 -12.76
N ALA A 93 -2.80 -10.11 -12.02
CA ALA A 93 -3.95 -9.51 -11.38
C ALA A 93 -3.54 -8.95 -10.01
N VAL A 94 -3.83 -7.68 -9.79
CA VAL A 94 -3.60 -6.96 -8.54
C VAL A 94 -4.93 -6.51 -7.99
N THR A 95 -5.23 -6.90 -6.76
CA THR A 95 -6.41 -6.40 -6.05
C THR A 95 -6.21 -4.93 -5.71
N CYS A 96 -7.22 -4.12 -5.96
CA CYS A 96 -7.31 -2.71 -5.63
C CYS A 96 -8.63 -2.44 -4.93
N THR A 97 -8.60 -1.70 -3.83
CA THR A 97 -9.80 -1.26 -3.11
C THR A 97 -9.53 -0.02 -2.29
N LYS A 98 -10.54 0.57 -1.64
CA LYS A 98 -10.31 1.59 -0.61
C LYS A 98 -9.90 0.94 0.70
N ALA A 99 -9.00 1.56 1.45
CA ALA A 99 -8.47 1.02 2.71
C ALA A 99 -9.58 0.70 3.73
N LYS A 100 -10.69 1.46 3.73
CA LYS A 100 -11.87 1.16 4.57
C LYS A 100 -12.52 -0.21 4.34
N PHE A 101 -12.27 -0.84 3.19
CA PHE A 101 -12.77 -2.17 2.87
C PHE A 101 -11.77 -3.29 3.19
N VAL A 102 -10.64 -2.94 3.81
CA VAL A 102 -9.59 -3.85 4.27
C VAL A 102 -9.62 -3.89 5.79
N SER A 103 -9.70 -5.08 6.36
CA SER A 103 -9.73 -5.27 7.81
C SER A 103 -8.82 -6.42 8.23
N LYS A 104 -8.23 -6.33 9.44
CA LYS A 104 -7.47 -7.43 10.03
C LYS A 104 -8.41 -8.38 10.80
N PRO A 105 -8.49 -9.68 10.42
CA PRO A 105 -9.24 -10.65 11.21
C PRO A 105 -8.63 -10.80 12.61
N LYS A 106 -9.49 -10.99 13.63
CA LYS A 106 -9.05 -11.14 15.01
C LYS A 106 -8.12 -12.35 15.16
N GLY A 107 -6.94 -12.12 15.73
CA GLY A 107 -5.93 -13.17 15.97
C GLY A 107 -5.14 -13.61 14.73
N ALA A 108 -5.36 -12.98 13.56
CA ALA A 108 -4.60 -13.32 12.36
C ALA A 108 -3.13 -12.88 12.47
N LYS A 109 -2.26 -13.64 11.78
CA LYS A 109 -0.83 -13.35 11.68
C LYS A 109 -0.60 -11.97 11.03
N PRO A 110 0.57 -11.34 11.26
CA PRO A 110 0.95 -10.13 10.53
C PRO A 110 0.80 -10.28 9.01
N GLY A 111 0.42 -9.19 8.33
CA GLY A 111 0.17 -9.15 6.90
C GLY A 111 -1.14 -9.81 6.45
N SER A 112 -1.89 -10.44 7.36
CA SER A 112 -3.16 -11.11 7.01
C SER A 112 -4.32 -10.12 6.98
N VAL A 113 -5.07 -10.11 5.87
CA VAL A 113 -6.20 -9.19 5.66
C VAL A 113 -7.46 -9.92 5.20
N GLN A 114 -8.61 -9.33 5.48
CA GLN A 114 -9.88 -9.62 4.83
C GLN A 114 -10.29 -8.41 3.99
N VAL A 115 -10.67 -8.64 2.74
CA VAL A 115 -11.10 -7.59 1.81
C VAL A 115 -12.55 -7.84 1.40
N ARG A 116 -13.41 -6.82 1.54
CA ARG A 116 -14.87 -6.96 1.30
C ARG A 116 -15.34 -6.46 -0.06
N GLN A 117 -14.65 -5.49 -0.65
CA GLN A 117 -14.92 -4.97 -2.00
C GLN A 117 -13.62 -4.96 -2.77
N THR A 118 -13.56 -5.61 -3.93
CA THR A 118 -12.33 -5.73 -4.71
C THR A 118 -12.57 -5.39 -6.17
N ASN A 119 -11.70 -4.55 -6.72
CA ASN A 119 -11.48 -4.46 -8.15
C ASN A 119 -10.14 -5.12 -8.47
N ASN A 120 -10.03 -5.78 -9.61
CA ASN A 120 -8.75 -6.34 -10.06
C ASN A 120 -8.21 -5.49 -11.22
N LEU A 121 -7.00 -4.99 -11.05
CA LEU A 121 -6.25 -4.31 -12.10
C LEU A 121 -5.25 -5.28 -12.71
N LYS A 122 -5.11 -5.24 -14.04
CA LYS A 122 -4.00 -5.93 -14.71
C LYS A 122 -2.80 -5.00 -14.74
N ALA A 123 -1.67 -5.47 -14.23
CA ALA A 123 -0.42 -4.72 -14.22
C ALA A 123 0.76 -5.61 -14.57
N LYS A 124 1.76 -5.04 -15.23
CA LYS A 124 3.08 -5.65 -15.34
C LYS A 124 3.94 -5.15 -14.16
N PRO A 125 4.68 -6.02 -13.47
CA PRO A 125 5.59 -5.60 -12.40
C PRO A 125 6.56 -4.51 -12.89
N ALA A 126 6.58 -3.37 -12.20
CA ALA A 126 7.50 -2.29 -12.51
C ALA A 126 7.73 -1.37 -11.31
N ILE A 127 8.90 -0.73 -11.30
CA ILE A 127 9.20 0.43 -10.47
C ILE A 127 9.27 1.64 -11.43
N PRO A 128 8.28 2.55 -11.43
CA PRO A 128 8.28 3.69 -12.35
C PRO A 128 9.36 4.73 -12.02
N LYS A 129 9.67 4.89 -10.73
CA LYS A 129 10.80 5.67 -10.21
C LYS A 129 11.39 4.96 -8.99
N PRO A 130 12.71 5.02 -8.76
CA PRO A 130 13.32 4.45 -7.57
C PRO A 130 12.64 4.96 -6.28
N PRO A 131 12.34 4.07 -5.30
CA PRO A 131 11.79 4.51 -4.03
C PRO A 131 12.85 5.16 -3.15
N THR A 132 12.38 5.94 -2.17
CA THR A 132 13.16 6.27 -0.98
C THR A 132 12.77 5.35 0.17
N ASP A 133 13.72 4.96 1.01
CA ASP A 133 13.43 4.34 2.30
C ASP A 133 12.82 5.36 3.25
N ALA A 134 11.61 5.09 3.74
CA ALA A 134 10.90 5.96 4.67
C ALA A 134 10.62 5.25 6.00
N LYS A 135 10.53 6.06 7.06
CA LYS A 135 10.18 5.63 8.41
C LYS A 135 9.25 6.66 9.06
N ILE A 136 8.19 6.19 9.70
CA ILE A 136 7.31 6.99 10.56
C ILE A 136 7.35 6.40 11.97
N ILE A 137 7.43 7.26 12.98
CA ILE A 137 7.34 6.88 14.39
C ILE A 137 5.96 7.31 14.88
N LEU A 138 5.14 6.35 15.30
CA LEU A 138 3.85 6.60 15.91
C LEU A 138 4.03 6.57 17.43
N GLU A 139 3.93 7.75 18.03
CA GLU A 139 3.87 7.91 19.48
C GLU A 139 2.49 7.45 19.98
N TYR A 140 2.44 7.00 21.23
CA TYR A 140 1.18 6.75 21.92
C TYR A 140 0.83 7.99 22.75
N ASP A 141 -0.34 8.56 22.48
CA ASP A 141 -0.96 9.57 23.35
C ASP A 141 -1.41 8.96 24.69
#